data_AF-A0A7S0FUY2-F1
#
_entry.id   AF-A0A7S0FUY2-F1
#
_cell.length_a   1.000
_cell.length_b   1.000
_cell.length_c   1.000
_cell.angle_alpha   90.00
_cell.angle_beta   90.00
_cell.angle_gamma   90.00
#
_symmetry.space_group_name_H-M   'P 1'
#
loop_
_entity.id
_entity.type
_entity.pdbx_description
1 polymer ?
#
loop_
_entity_poly.entity_id
_entity_poly.type
_entity_poly.pdbx_seq_one_letter_code
_entity_poly.pdbx_strand_id
1 'polypeptide(L)'
;KGAVDRMAQDKAAADSAREAVQREEAEARGQEEECTAREQEAEKELTEALPALQEAADGLKRLNPGQIREVKALNKPPPGVLLTMTVVCVLLGVPLARRPGTKLGDVVEENWPVVQTQLLKDPKR
;
A
#
# COMPACT_ATOMS: atom_id res chain seq x y z
N LYS A 1 36.29 52.55 -30.69
CA LYS A 1 36.80 51.37 -29.95
C LYS A 1 35.71 50.73 -29.09
N GLY A 2 35.07 51.44 -28.16
CA GLY A 2 34.11 50.83 -27.21
C GLY A 2 32.77 50.25 -27.71
N ALA A 3 32.45 50.28 -29.02
CA ALA A 3 31.28 49.56 -29.55
C ALA A 3 31.62 48.10 -29.88
N VAL A 4 32.82 47.85 -30.42
CA VAL A 4 33.32 46.51 -30.75
C VAL A 4 33.63 45.72 -29.48
N ASP A 5 34.18 46.38 -28.46
CA ASP A 5 34.47 45.75 -27.16
C ASP A 5 33.19 45.32 -26.43
N ARG A 6 32.11 46.12 -26.50
CA ARG A 6 30.79 45.77 -25.95
C ARG A 6 30.16 44.60 -26.68
N MET A 7 30.19 44.59 -28.01
CA MET A 7 29.70 43.45 -28.80
C MET A 7 30.45 42.15 -28.50
N ALA A 8 31.76 42.24 -28.24
CA ALA A 8 32.55 41.07 -27.84
C ALA A 8 32.16 40.55 -26.45
N GLN A 9 31.93 41.45 -25.48
CA GLN A 9 31.45 41.09 -24.14
C GLN A 9 30.05 40.48 -24.19
N ASP A 10 29.12 41.09 -24.94
CA ASP A 10 27.75 40.61 -25.09
C ASP A 10 27.71 39.22 -25.76
N LYS A 11 28.57 38.99 -26.75
CA LYS A 11 28.70 37.68 -27.40
C LYS A 11 29.21 36.62 -26.43
N ALA A 12 30.25 36.94 -25.64
CA ALA A 12 30.79 36.01 -24.65
C ALA A 12 29.76 35.67 -23.55
N ALA A 13 28.99 36.66 -23.09
CA ALA A 13 27.92 36.45 -22.12
C ALA A 13 26.77 35.60 -22.70
N ALA A 14 26.38 35.84 -23.95
CA ALA A 14 25.35 35.07 -24.63
C ALA A 14 25.78 33.60 -24.84
N ASP A 15 27.02 33.35 -25.21
CA ASP A 15 27.56 32.00 -25.39
C ASP A 15 27.60 31.26 -24.04
N SER A 16 28.05 31.93 -22.96
CA SER A 16 28.02 31.35 -21.60
C SER A 16 26.62 31.03 -21.10
N ALA A 17 25.64 31.92 -21.37
CA ALA A 17 24.25 31.68 -20.99
C ALA A 17 23.64 30.50 -21.77
N ARG A 18 23.97 30.36 -23.06
CA ARG A 18 23.54 29.21 -23.86
C ARG A 18 24.08 27.89 -23.32
N GLU A 19 25.34 27.84 -22.93
CA GLU A 19 25.93 26.64 -22.32
C GLU A 19 25.27 26.28 -20.98
N ALA A 20 24.94 27.28 -20.15
CA ALA A 20 24.24 27.05 -18.89
C ALA A 20 22.83 26.48 -19.11
N VAL A 21 22.06 27.08 -20.03
CA VAL A 21 20.70 26.61 -20.37
C VAL A 21 20.74 25.20 -20.94
N GLN A 22 21.69 24.87 -21.82
CA GLN A 22 21.83 23.51 -22.36
C GLN A 22 22.13 22.47 -21.27
N ARG A 23 22.92 22.83 -20.26
CA ARG A 23 23.19 21.94 -19.12
C ARG A 23 21.94 21.74 -18.26
N GLU A 24 21.25 22.82 -17.93
CA GLU A 24 20.00 22.76 -17.16
C GLU A 24 18.90 21.99 -17.89
N GLU A 25 18.76 22.18 -19.21
CA GLU A 25 17.83 21.40 -20.03
C GLU A 25 18.18 19.90 -20.04
N ALA A 26 19.47 19.55 -20.12
CA ALA A 26 19.90 18.16 -20.08
C ALA A 26 19.63 17.51 -18.72
N GLU A 27 19.88 18.24 -17.62
CA GLU A 27 19.60 17.77 -16.27
C GLU A 27 18.08 17.63 -16.02
N ALA A 28 17.29 18.63 -16.41
CA ALA A 28 15.84 18.60 -16.28
C ALA A 28 15.21 17.45 -17.07
N ARG A 29 15.69 17.19 -18.30
CA ARG A 29 15.26 16.03 -19.10
C ARG A 29 15.60 14.71 -18.42
N GLY A 30 16.80 14.57 -17.86
CA GLY A 30 17.18 13.36 -17.11
C GLY A 30 16.28 13.12 -15.89
N GLN A 31 15.95 14.20 -15.16
CA GLN A 31 15.02 14.12 -14.03
C GLN A 31 13.59 13.79 -14.46
N GLU A 32 13.12 14.36 -15.58
CA GLU A 32 11.81 14.06 -16.17
C GLU A 32 11.72 12.58 -16.54
N GLU A 33 12.73 12.04 -17.23
CA GLU A 33 12.80 10.62 -17.61
C GLU A 33 12.75 9.70 -16.38
N GLU A 34 13.49 10.03 -15.32
CA GLU A 34 13.50 9.26 -14.07
C GLU A 34 12.14 9.29 -13.36
N CYS A 35 11.49 10.46 -13.30
CA CYS A 35 10.16 10.61 -12.74
C CYS A 35 9.10 9.84 -13.54
N THR A 36 9.14 9.97 -14.88
CA THR A 36 8.22 9.24 -15.76
C THR A 36 8.43 7.73 -15.66
N ALA A 37 9.67 7.25 -15.55
CA ALA A 37 9.93 5.84 -15.35
C ALA A 37 9.33 5.31 -14.04
N ARG A 38 9.48 6.05 -12.93
CA ARG A 38 8.88 5.70 -11.63
C ARG A 38 7.36 5.75 -11.65
N GLU A 39 6.78 6.75 -12.31
CA GLU A 39 5.34 6.87 -12.45
C GLU A 39 4.77 5.68 -13.23
N GLN A 40 5.41 5.31 -14.34
CA GLN A 40 4.99 4.16 -15.15
C GLN A 40 5.09 2.85 -14.38
N GLU A 41 6.16 2.66 -13.60
CA GLU A 41 6.31 1.47 -12.75
C GLU A 41 5.21 1.39 -11.70
N ALA A 42 4.94 2.49 -10.99
CA ALA A 42 3.89 2.54 -9.98
C ALA A 42 2.48 2.33 -10.57
N GLU A 43 2.18 2.96 -11.71
CA GLU A 43 0.90 2.80 -12.40
C GLU A 43 0.71 1.35 -12.88
N LYS A 44 1.78 0.72 -13.38
CA LYS A 44 1.75 -0.69 -13.76
C LYS A 44 1.46 -1.58 -12.55
N GLU A 45 2.18 -1.44 -11.45
CA GLU A 45 1.94 -2.24 -10.24
C GLU A 45 0.53 -2.04 -9.69
N LEU A 46 0.04 -0.80 -9.72
CA LEU A 46 -1.33 -0.48 -9.29
C LEU A 46 -2.36 -1.16 -10.18
N THR A 47 -2.24 -1.01 -11.51
CA THR A 47 -3.19 -1.59 -12.47
C THR A 47 -3.16 -3.11 -12.48
N GLU A 48 -2.03 -3.74 -12.14
CA GLU A 48 -1.94 -5.19 -11.92
C GLU A 48 -2.60 -5.64 -10.61
N ALA A 49 -2.55 -4.84 -9.55
CA ALA A 49 -3.12 -5.17 -8.25
C ALA A 49 -4.65 -4.93 -8.16
N LEU A 50 -5.18 -3.92 -8.86
CA LEU A 50 -6.58 -3.53 -8.81
C LEU A 50 -7.58 -4.66 -9.15
N PRO A 51 -7.37 -5.50 -10.18
CA PRO A 51 -8.29 -6.58 -10.53
C PRO A 51 -8.45 -7.61 -9.41
N ALA A 52 -7.35 -8.01 -8.77
CA ALA A 52 -7.37 -8.97 -7.67
C ALA A 52 -8.11 -8.39 -6.45
N LEU A 53 -7.92 -7.09 -6.16
CA LEU A 53 -8.65 -6.40 -5.11
C LEU A 53 -10.16 -6.35 -5.39
N GLN A 54 -10.55 -6.02 -6.62
CA GLN A 54 -11.95 -5.97 -7.04
C GLN A 54 -12.61 -7.35 -6.97
N GLU A 55 -11.92 -8.39 -7.45
CA GLU A 55 -12.41 -9.77 -7.39
C GLU A 55 -12.63 -10.21 -5.94
N ALA A 56 -11.69 -9.91 -5.04
CA ALA A 56 -11.82 -10.19 -3.61
C ALA A 56 -13.01 -9.43 -2.99
N ALA A 57 -13.16 -8.14 -3.30
CA ALA A 57 -14.26 -7.32 -2.81
C ALA A 57 -15.63 -7.85 -3.29
N ASP A 58 -15.73 -8.26 -4.55
CA ASP A 58 -16.95 -8.85 -5.09
C ASP A 58 -17.20 -10.25 -4.52
N GLY A 59 -16.15 -11.02 -4.24
CA GLY A 59 -16.24 -12.26 -3.47
C GLY A 59 -16.88 -12.07 -2.10
N LEU A 60 -16.48 -11.03 -1.36
CA LEU A 60 -17.07 -10.68 -0.07
C LEU A 60 -18.55 -10.27 -0.20
N LYS A 61 -18.93 -9.53 -1.24
CA LYS A 61 -20.34 -9.15 -1.50
C LYS A 61 -21.23 -10.35 -1.83
N ARG A 62 -20.67 -11.44 -2.38
CA ARG A 62 -21.41 -12.68 -2.69
C ARG A 62 -21.69 -13.52 -1.44
N LEU A 63 -21.04 -13.24 -0.32
CA LEU A 63 -21.29 -13.97 0.93
C LEU A 63 -22.68 -13.64 1.45
N ASN A 64 -23.43 -14.68 1.82
CA ASN A 64 -24.71 -14.50 2.48
C ASN A 64 -24.55 -14.49 4.01
N PRO A 65 -25.49 -13.87 4.75
CA PRO A 65 -25.42 -13.83 6.21
C PRO A 65 -25.45 -15.19 6.91
N GLY A 66 -25.95 -16.25 6.25
CA GLY A 66 -25.95 -17.61 6.77
C GLY A 66 -24.54 -18.18 6.88
N GLN A 67 -23.73 -18.03 5.83
CA GLN A 67 -22.33 -18.47 5.80
C GLN A 67 -21.49 -17.83 6.91
N ILE A 68 -21.70 -16.54 7.20
CA ILE A 68 -21.01 -15.86 8.30
C ILE A 68 -21.45 -16.41 9.66
N ARG A 69 -22.75 -16.71 9.83
CA ARG A 69 -23.27 -17.33 11.07
C ARG A 69 -22.72 -18.72 11.29
N GLU A 70 -22.56 -19.52 10.23
CA GLU A 70 -21.96 -20.85 10.30
C GLU A 70 -20.50 -20.78 10.80
N VAL A 71 -19.70 -19.87 10.23
CA VAL A 71 -18.32 -19.66 10.68
C VAL A 71 -18.29 -19.17 12.14
N LYS A 72 -19.17 -18.25 12.51
CA LYS A 72 -19.28 -17.75 13.90
C LYS A 72 -19.66 -18.86 14.88
N ALA A 73 -20.48 -19.83 14.47
CA ALA A 73 -20.95 -20.91 15.33
C ALA A 73 -19.87 -21.98 15.63
N LEU A 74 -18.69 -21.91 14.99
CA LEU A 74 -17.59 -22.82 15.30
C LEU A 74 -17.11 -22.62 16.73
N ASN A 75 -17.22 -23.65 17.56
CA ASN A 75 -16.67 -23.62 18.92
C ASN A 75 -15.14 -23.76 18.93
N LYS A 76 -14.60 -24.51 17.97
CA LYS A 76 -13.16 -24.69 17.77
C LYS A 76 -12.86 -24.56 16.27
N PRO A 77 -12.46 -23.37 15.80
CA PRO A 77 -12.22 -23.15 14.38
C PRO A 77 -11.02 -24.01 13.90
N PRO A 78 -11.04 -24.46 12.64
CA PRO A 78 -9.85 -25.04 12.01
C PRO A 78 -8.68 -24.04 12.03
N PRO A 79 -7.42 -24.52 12.03
CA PRO A 79 -6.24 -23.65 12.12
C PRO A 79 -6.21 -22.55 11.04
N GLY A 80 -6.60 -22.89 9.80
CA GLY A 80 -6.66 -21.91 8.71
C GLY A 80 -7.68 -20.80 8.97
N VAL A 81 -8.85 -21.13 9.51
CA VAL A 81 -9.89 -20.13 9.85
C VAL A 81 -9.42 -19.21 10.97
N LEU A 82 -8.79 -19.77 12.00
CA LEU A 82 -8.25 -18.98 13.11
C LEU A 82 -7.14 -18.02 12.65
N LEU A 83 -6.21 -18.51 11.82
CA LEU A 83 -5.13 -17.69 11.28
C LEU A 83 -5.68 -16.55 10.42
N THR A 84 -6.56 -16.88 9.46
CA THR A 84 -7.16 -15.87 8.57
C THR A 84 -7.92 -14.81 9.36
N MET A 85 -8.74 -15.21 10.34
CA MET A 85 -9.48 -14.24 11.16
C MET A 85 -8.56 -13.42 12.07
N THR A 86 -7.45 -13.98 12.55
CA THR A 86 -6.45 -13.23 13.32
C THR A 86 -5.77 -12.15 12.46
N VAL A 87 -5.41 -12.49 11.22
CA VAL A 87 -4.84 -11.52 10.26
C VAL A 87 -5.85 -10.40 9.97
N VAL A 88 -7.13 -10.74 9.75
CA VAL A 88 -8.18 -9.75 9.55
C VAL A 88 -8.36 -8.85 10.78
N CYS A 89 -8.28 -9.39 12.00
CA CYS A 89 -8.30 -8.57 13.21
C CYS A 89 -7.15 -7.55 13.24
N VAL A 90 -5.93 -7.94 12.85
CA VAL A 90 -4.79 -7.01 12.78
C VAL A 90 -5.02 -5.92 11.73
N LEU A 91 -5.48 -6.30 10.53
CA LEU A 91 -5.75 -5.34 9.44
C LEU A 91 -6.85 -4.34 9.80
N LEU A 92 -7.84 -4.77 10.60
CA LEU A 92 -8.98 -3.93 11.03
C LEU A 92 -8.76 -3.27 12.40
N GLY A 93 -7.59 -3.43 13.01
CA GLY A 93 -7.28 -2.83 14.32
C GLY A 93 -8.10 -3.41 15.49
N VAL A 94 -8.63 -4.62 15.35
CA VAL A 94 -9.34 -5.35 16.41
C VAL A 94 -8.29 -5.97 17.36
N PRO A 95 -8.35 -5.67 18.67
CA PRO A 95 -7.34 -6.13 19.61
C PRO A 95 -7.34 -7.66 19.75
N LEU A 96 -6.16 -8.26 19.72
CA LEU A 96 -5.96 -9.70 19.93
C LEU A 96 -5.95 -10.03 21.42
N ALA A 97 -6.46 -11.21 21.79
CA ALA A 97 -6.51 -11.67 23.17
C ALA A 97 -5.44 -12.75 23.40
N ARG A 98 -4.59 -12.49 24.39
CA ARG A 98 -3.52 -13.41 24.82
C ARG A 98 -3.74 -13.80 26.27
N ARG A 99 -3.65 -15.09 26.56
CA ARG A 99 -3.75 -15.64 27.92
C ARG A 99 -2.45 -16.37 28.29
N PRO A 100 -2.01 -16.33 29.56
CA PRO A 100 -1.03 -17.27 30.07
C PRO A 100 -1.48 -18.72 29.84
N GLY A 101 -0.62 -19.51 29.22
CA GLY A 101 -0.85 -20.92 28.92
C GLY A 101 -0.77 -21.82 30.15
N THR A 102 -0.97 -23.11 29.93
CA THR A 102 -0.97 -24.12 31.01
C THR A 102 0.42 -24.45 31.54
N LYS A 103 1.50 -24.12 30.81
CA LYS A 103 2.87 -24.23 31.30
C LYS A 103 3.40 -22.84 31.69
N LEU A 104 4.28 -22.82 32.68
CA LEU A 104 4.93 -21.60 33.13
C LEU A 104 5.71 -20.96 31.97
N GLY A 105 5.27 -19.77 31.54
CA GLY A 105 5.87 -19.03 30.43
C GLY A 105 5.20 -19.22 29.07
N ASP A 106 4.25 -20.16 28.93
CA ASP A 106 3.48 -20.29 27.69
C ASP A 106 2.48 -19.14 27.57
N VAL A 107 2.23 -18.67 26.35
CA VAL A 107 1.17 -17.72 26.01
C VAL A 107 0.32 -18.34 24.90
N VAL A 108 -0.97 -18.49 25.16
CA VAL A 108 -1.94 -19.01 24.19
C VAL A 108 -2.73 -17.84 23.61
N GLU A 109 -2.79 -17.80 22.28
CA GLU A 109 -3.61 -16.83 21.56
C GLU A 109 -5.08 -17.29 21.53
N GLU A 110 -5.88 -16.72 22.44
CA GLU A 110 -7.33 -16.96 22.50
C GLU A 110 -8.07 -15.90 21.70
N ASN A 111 -7.72 -15.75 20.42
CA ASN A 111 -8.28 -14.69 19.56
C ASN A 111 -9.73 -14.98 19.14
N TRP A 112 -10.17 -16.24 19.19
CA TRP A 112 -11.46 -16.65 18.63
C TRP A 112 -12.69 -15.99 19.30
N PRO A 113 -12.80 -15.88 20.63
CA PRO A 113 -13.89 -15.13 21.26
C PRO A 113 -13.93 -13.66 20.83
N VAL A 114 -12.78 -13.01 20.62
CA VAL A 114 -12.71 -11.64 20.12
C VAL A 114 -13.22 -11.57 18.68
N VAL A 115 -12.79 -12.50 17.82
CA VAL A 115 -13.31 -12.64 16.45
C VAL A 115 -14.83 -12.80 16.45
N GLN A 116 -15.39 -13.68 17.27
CA GLN A 116 -16.84 -13.93 17.31
C GLN A 116 -17.65 -12.71 17.78
N THR A 117 -17.12 -11.95 18.73
CA THR A 117 -17.85 -10.86 19.41
C THR A 117 -17.62 -9.49 18.78
N GLN A 118 -16.50 -9.27 18.09
CA GLN A 118 -16.14 -7.99 17.50
C GLN A 118 -16.15 -8.02 15.98
N LEU A 119 -15.60 -9.08 15.36
CA LEU A 119 -15.49 -9.17 13.90
C LEU A 119 -16.74 -9.80 13.26
N LEU A 120 -17.17 -10.96 13.74
CA LEU A 120 -18.29 -11.73 13.18
C LEU A 120 -19.64 -11.40 13.85
N LYS A 121 -19.74 -10.30 14.59
CA LYS A 121 -20.95 -9.96 15.35
C LYS A 121 -22.14 -9.72 14.43
N ASP A 122 -21.94 -8.86 13.43
CA ASP A 122 -22.98 -8.34 12.54
C ASP A 122 -22.66 -8.69 11.08
N PRO A 123 -23.32 -9.69 10.48
CA PRO A 123 -23.03 -10.14 9.11
C PRO A 123 -23.48 -9.17 8.01
N LYS A 124 -23.94 -7.97 8.37
CA LYS A 124 -24.37 -6.90 7.46
C LYS A 124 -23.48 -5.65 7.52
N ARG A 125 -22.52 -5.64 8.45
CA ARG A 125 -21.60 -4.52 8.65
C ARG A 125 -20.38 -4.66 7.77
#